data_AF-A0A6B3NPX5-F1
#
_entry.id   AF-A0A6B3NPX5-F1
#
_cell.length_a   1.000
_cell.length_b   1.000
_cell.length_c   1.000
_cell.angle_alpha   90.00
_cell.angle_beta   90.00
_cell.angle_gamma   90.00
#
_symmetry.space_group_name_H-M   'P 1'
#
loop_
_entity.id
_entity.type
_entity.pdbx_description
1 polymer ?
#
loop_
_entity_poly.entity_id
_entity_poly.type
_entity_poly.pdbx_seq_one_letter_code
_entity_poly.pdbx_strand_id
1 'polypeptide(L)' 'MQIAKVRGTVVSTLKEPSLRGVKFLLLQFLDQEGELLPQYEVAADSVGAGIDEWVLVSR' A
#
# COMPACT_ATOMS: atom_id res chain seq x y z
N MET A 1 -1.02 10.96 8.00
CA MET A 1 -0.57 9.56 7.87
C MET A 1 -1.62 8.65 8.48
N GLN A 2 -1.84 7.46 7.93
CA GLN A 2 -2.76 6.45 8.45
C GLN A 2 -2.07 5.09 8.55
N ILE A 3 -2.57 4.22 9.42
CA ILE A 3 -2.07 2.85 9.58
C ILE A 3 -2.80 1.96 8.56
N ALA A 4 -2.03 1.15 7.85
CA ALA A 4 -2.57 0.18 6.90
C ALA A 4 -1.80 -1.15 6.99
N LYS A 5 -2.43 -2.24 6.56
CA LYS A 5 -1.81 -3.54 6.40
C LYS A 5 -1.58 -3.83 4.91
N VAL A 6 -0.40 -4.31 4.56
CA VAL A 6 -0.10 -4.72 3.17
C VAL A 6 -0.85 -6.01 2.85
N ARG A 7 -1.70 -5.95 1.82
CA ARG A 7 -2.54 -7.09 1.38
C ARG A 7 -2.07 -7.73 0.07
N GLY A 8 -1.18 -7.06 -0.67
CA GLY A 8 -0.65 -7.60 -1.93
C GLY A 8 0.08 -6.55 -2.74
N THR A 9 0.26 -6.85 -4.03
CA THR A 9 0.93 -5.98 -4.99
C THR A 9 0.01 -5.67 -6.16
N VAL A 10 0.19 -4.49 -6.75
CA VAL A 10 -0.49 -4.09 -7.99
C VAL A 10 0.52 -4.02 -9.12
N VAL A 11 0.21 -4.68 -10.23
CA VAL A 11 1.03 -4.67 -11.44
C VAL A 11 0.31 -3.90 -12.53
N SER A 12 1.00 -2.93 -13.12
CA SER A 12 0.56 -2.23 -14.32
C SER A 12 1.67 -2.25 -15.37
N THR A 13 1.35 -2.77 -16.56
CA THR A 13 2.25 -2.85 -17.71
C THR A 13 2.27 -1.55 -18.50
N LEU A 14 1.11 -0.90 -18.67
CA LEU A 14 0.96 0.39 -19.34
C LEU A 14 0.71 1.48 -18.29
N LYS A 15 1.71 2.33 -18.08
CA LYS A 15 1.72 3.41 -17.09
C LYS A 15 2.65 4.53 -17.53
N GLU A 16 2.51 5.69 -16.90
CA GLU A 16 3.42 6.82 -17.10
C GLU A 16 4.89 6.37 -16.98
N PRO A 17 5.79 6.79 -17.90
CA PRO A 17 7.18 6.39 -17.86
C PRO A 17 7.89 6.70 -16.55
N SER A 18 7.47 7.76 -15.84
CA SER A 18 7.98 8.15 -14.52
C SER A 18 7.65 7.16 -13.41
N LEU A 19 6.66 6.28 -13.60
CA LEU A 19 6.25 5.25 -12.64
C LEU A 19 6.95 3.90 -12.89
N ARG A 20 7.90 3.83 -13.83
CA ARG A 20 8.69 2.62 -14.05
C ARG A 20 9.60 2.34 -12.86
N GLY A 21 9.67 1.07 -12.44
CA GLY A 21 10.46 0.65 -11.27
C GLY A 21 9.75 0.87 -9.92
N VAL A 22 8.66 1.63 -9.88
CA VAL A 22 7.87 1.80 -8.64
C VAL A 22 7.13 0.50 -8.32
N LYS A 23 7.34 -0.01 -7.09
CA LYS A 23 6.58 -1.11 -6.53
C LYS A 23 5.28 -0.57 -5.93
N PHE A 24 4.15 -1.06 -6.42
CA PHE A 24 2.84 -0.67 -5.91
C PHE A 24 2.29 -1.73 -4.96
N LEU A 25 1.89 -1.30 -3.77
CA LEU A 25 1.28 -2.15 -2.76
C LEU A 25 -0.21 -1.87 -2.66
N LEU A 26 -0.99 -2.94 -2.53
CA LEU A 26 -2.38 -2.87 -2.11
C LEU A 26 -2.41 -2.82 -0.57
N LEU A 27 -2.86 -1.70 -0.02
CA LEU A 27 -2.97 -1.47 1.42
C LEU A 27 -4.43 -1.49 1.84
N GLN A 28 -4.73 -2.11 2.99
CA GLN A 28 -6.05 -2.04 3.62
C GLN A 28 -5.91 -1.29 4.96
N PHE A 29 -6.75 -0.29 5.21
CA PHE A 29 -6.63 0.51 6.43
C PHE A 29 -7.05 -0.26 7.67
N LEU A 30 -6.53 0.19 8.80
CA LEU A 30 -6.91 -0.30 10.12
C LEU A 30 -7.57 0.82 10.92
N ASP A 31 -8.48 0.45 11.82
CA ASP A 31 -9.01 1.35 12.85
C ASP A 31 -8.07 1.45 14.06
N GLN A 32 -8.55 2.04 15.16
CA GLN A 32 -7.74 2.28 16.36
C GLN A 32 -7.49 0.99 17.16
N GLU A 33 -8.37 0.00 16.97
CA GLU A 33 -8.32 -1.32 17.59
C GLU A 33 -7.44 -2.29 16.78
N GLY A 34 -7.04 -1.91 15.57
CA GLY A 34 -6.24 -2.74 14.68
C GLY A 34 -7.07 -3.67 13.79
N GLU A 35 -8.38 -3.43 13.71
CA GLU A 35 -9.27 -4.18 12.85
C GLU A 35 -9.26 -3.62 11.43
N LEU A 36 -9.42 -4.51 10.45
CA LEU A 36 -9.37 -4.13 9.05
C LEU A 36 -10.62 -3.37 8.63
N LEU A 37 -10.40 -2.18 8.09
CA LEU A 37 -11.43 -1.35 7.48
C LEU A 37 -11.65 -1.75 6.00
N PRO A 38 -12.86 -1.50 5.44
CA PRO A 38 -13.13 -1.78 4.02
C PRO A 38 -12.38 -0.85 3.07
N GLN A 39 -11.88 0.29 3.54
CA GLN A 39 -11.10 1.23 2.75
C GLN A 39 -9.71 0.66 2.44
N TYR A 40 -9.28 0.88 1.20
CA TYR A 40 -7.99 0.47 0.70
C TYR A 40 -7.36 1.59 -0.11
N GLU A 41 -6.04 1.51 -0.31
CA GLU A 41 -5.29 2.44 -1.16
C GLU A 41 -4.15 1.71 -1.86
N VAL A 42 -3.80 2.18 -3.06
CA VAL A 42 -2.61 1.70 -3.78
C VAL A 42 -1.50 2.71 -3.57
N ALA A 43 -0.45 2.31 -2.87
CA ALA A 43 0.66 3.18 -2.52
C ALA A 43 1.97 2.74 -3.19
N ALA A 44 2.84 3.71 -3.48
CA ALA A 44 4.22 3.44 -3.87
C ALA A 44 5.03 3.00 -2.64
N ASP A 45 5.74 1.88 -2.75
CA ASP A 45 6.61 1.36 -1.70
C ASP A 45 8.03 1.91 -1.87
N SER A 46 8.45 2.75 -0.94
CA SER A 46 9.79 3.34 -0.88
C SER A 46 10.69 2.71 0.19
N VAL A 47 10.17 1.78 1.00
CA VAL A 47 10.87 1.22 2.17
C VAL A 47 11.16 -0.27 1.98
N GLY A 48 10.35 -0.98 1.20
CA GLY A 48 10.48 -2.42 0.96
C GLY A 48 9.51 -3.25 1.79
N ALA A 49 8.30 -2.75 2.05
CA ALA A 49 7.32 -3.47 2.88
C ALA A 49 6.84 -4.79 2.24
N GLY A 50 6.68 -5.80 3.08
CA GLY A 50 6.21 -7.14 2.77
C GLY A 50 4.71 -7.32 3.02
N ILE A 51 4.18 -8.45 2.55
CA ILE A 51 2.78 -8.83 2.80
C ILE A 51 2.57 -9.01 4.31
N ASP A 52 1.39 -8.63 4.78
CA ASP A 52 0.95 -8.66 6.17
C ASP A 52 1.64 -7.69 7.14
N GLU A 53 2.63 -6.93 6.69
CA GLU A 53 3.24 -5.88 7.51
C GLU A 53 2.30 -4.69 7.70
N TRP A 54 2.42 -4.03 8.85
CA TRP A 54 1.76 -2.77 9.15
C TRP A 54 2.65 -1.61 8.70
N VAL A 55 2.05 -0.64 8.02
CA VAL A 55 2.75 0.51 7.44
C VAL A 55 2.05 1.81 7.79
N LEU A 56 2.82 2.90 7.78
CA LEU A 56 2.27 4.25 7.75
C LEU A 56 2.21 4.71 6.29
N VAL A 57 1.03 5.15 5.85
CA VAL A 57 0.82 5.71 4.51
C VAL A 57 0.49 7.21 4.61
N SER A 58 1.04 8.00 3.69
CA SER A 58 0.71 9.42 3.51
C SER A 58 0.05 9.62 2.14
N ARG A 59 -0.81 10.64 2.07
CA ARG A 59 -1.44 11.13 0.83
C ARG A 59 -0.99 12.55 0.56
#